data_AF-A0A2S4M5H8-F1
#
_entry.id   AF-A0A2S4M5H8-F1
#
_cell.length_a   1.000
_cell.length_b   1.000
_cell.length_c   1.000
_cell.angle_alpha   90.00
_cell.angle_beta   90.00
_cell.angle_gamma   90.00
#
_symmetry.space_group_name_H-M   'P 1'
#
loop_
_entity.id
_entity.type
_entity.pdbx_description
1 polymer ?
#
loop_
_entity_poly.entity_id
_entity_poly.type
_entity_poly.pdbx_seq_one_letter_code
_entity_poly.pdbx_strand_id
1 'polypeptide(L)'
;MADHGHHAADIPQMDYAEHERTYHGFLHFAEVGTVACFAVVAALAVGGTKHAWGVALIGTLLTLVGTAVGIASRSLAWKAPAVPFALMMVALVLL
;
A
#
# COMPACT_ATOMS: atom_id res chain seq x y z
N MET A 1 18.77 32.50 36.81
CA MET A 1 18.24 31.40 35.99
C MET A 1 16.80 31.74 35.71
N ALA A 2 16.47 32.07 34.46
CA ALA A 2 15.09 32.35 34.09
C ALA A 2 14.29 31.05 34.20
N ASP A 3 13.22 31.09 34.98
CA ASP A 3 12.26 29.99 35.10
C ASP A 3 11.46 29.94 33.80
N HIS A 4 11.87 29.07 32.87
CA HIS A 4 11.12 28.78 31.65
C HIS A 4 10.00 27.78 31.98
N GLY A 5 9.17 28.11 32.97
CA GLY A 5 8.07 27.29 33.45
C GLY A 5 6.86 27.44 32.55
N HIS A 6 6.84 26.76 31.39
CA HIS A 6 5.56 26.43 30.77
C HIS A 6 4.87 25.43 31.69
N HIS A 7 3.80 25.85 32.38
CA HIS A 7 3.06 24.95 33.25
C HIS A 7 2.41 23.87 32.37
N ALA A 8 2.29 22.63 32.86
CA ALA A 8 1.65 21.55 32.11
C ALA A 8 0.20 21.87 31.68
N ALA A 9 -0.45 22.83 32.36
CA ALA A 9 -1.76 23.37 32.02
C ALA A 9 -1.76 24.30 30.78
N ASP A 10 -0.59 24.80 30.35
CA ASP A 10 -0.43 25.66 29.18
C ASP A 10 -0.26 24.85 27.88
N ILE A 11 -0.23 23.51 27.97
CA ILE A 11 -0.12 22.63 26.81
C ILE A 11 -1.49 22.54 26.13
N PRO A 12 -1.62 22.93 24.86
CA PRO A 12 -2.87 22.77 24.13
C PRO A 12 -3.31 21.29 24.12
N GLN A 13 -4.60 21.06 24.35
CA GLN A 13 -5.16 19.70 24.29
C GLN A 13 -5.02 19.15 22.87
N MET A 14 -4.50 17.94 22.74
CA MET A 14 -4.33 17.29 21.44
C MET A 14 -5.69 16.86 20.87
N ASP A 15 -5.94 17.19 19.61
CA ASP A 15 -7.09 16.69 18.88
C ASP A 15 -6.89 15.20 18.51
N TYR A 16 -7.27 14.33 19.45
CA TYR A 16 -7.21 12.88 19.25
C TYR A 16 -8.11 12.39 18.11
N ALA A 17 -9.23 13.07 17.83
CA ALA A 17 -10.12 12.64 16.76
C ALA A 17 -9.45 12.78 15.39
N GLU A 18 -8.72 13.87 15.16
CA GLU A 18 -7.95 14.06 13.94
C GLU A 18 -6.74 13.12 13.86
N HIS A 19 -6.09 12.84 14.99
CA HIS A 19 -4.98 11.89 15.06
C HIS A 19 -5.42 10.47 14.62
N GLU A 20 -6.52 9.98 15.17
CA GLU A 20 -7.08 8.67 14.82
C GLU A 20 -7.55 8.62 13.36
N ARG A 21 -8.15 9.71 12.85
CA ARG A 21 -8.56 9.80 11.43
C ARG A 21 -7.37 9.61 10.49
N THR A 22 -6.27 10.29 10.78
CA THR A 22 -5.04 10.19 9.98
C THR A 22 -4.38 8.82 10.15
N TYR A 23 -4.35 8.28 11.37
CA TYR A 23 -3.80 6.95 11.65
C TYR A 23 -4.52 5.85 10.84
N HIS A 24 -5.86 5.86 10.81
CA HIS A 24 -6.62 4.93 9.97
C HIS A 24 -6.35 5.12 8.47
N GLY A 25 -6.15 6.36 8.01
CA GLY A 25 -5.74 6.64 6.65
C GLY A 25 -4.37 6.04 6.31
N PHE A 26 -3.40 6.20 7.21
CA PHE A 26 -2.07 5.62 7.09
C PHE A 26 -2.13 4.09 7.04
N LEU A 27 -2.86 3.44 7.96
CA LEU A 27 -3.01 1.98 7.99
C LEU A 27 -3.57 1.45 6.67
N HIS A 28 -4.64 2.07 6.15
CA HIS A 28 -5.25 1.69 4.88
C HIS A 28 -4.27 1.83 3.71
N PHE A 29 -3.55 2.95 3.63
CA PHE A 29 -2.55 3.16 2.58
C PHE A 29 -1.38 2.16 2.68
N ALA A 30 -0.87 1.92 3.88
CA ALA A 30 0.24 0.99 4.12
C ALA A 30 -0.14 -0.46 3.79
N GLU A 31 -1.37 -0.87 4.14
CA GLU A 31 -1.90 -2.20 3.82
C GLU A 31 -1.99 -2.41 2.29
N VAL A 32 -2.64 -1.48 1.59
CA VAL A 32 -2.78 -1.54 0.12
C VAL A 32 -1.40 -1.47 -0.55
N GLY A 33 -0.55 -0.55 -0.12
CA GLY A 33 0.79 -0.32 -0.66
C GLY A 33 1.70 -1.54 -0.51
N THR A 34 1.65 -2.23 0.63
CA THR A 34 2.45 -3.44 0.87
C THR A 34 2.10 -4.54 -0.13
N VAL A 35 0.81 -4.80 -0.36
CA VAL A 35 0.37 -5.80 -1.34
C VAL A 35 0.72 -5.36 -2.78
N ALA A 36 0.61 -4.07 -3.09
CA ALA A 36 1.06 -3.53 -4.36
C ALA A 36 2.56 -3.77 -4.61
N CYS A 37 3.41 -3.57 -3.59
CA CYS A 37 4.84 -3.87 -3.68
C CYS A 37 5.09 -5.35 -4.02
N PHE A 38 4.38 -6.28 -3.36
CA PHE A 38 4.49 -7.71 -3.70
C PHE A 38 4.05 -8.02 -5.13
N ALA A 39 2.96 -7.41 -5.59
CA ALA A 39 2.49 -7.57 -6.98
C ALA A 39 3.53 -7.08 -8.00
N VAL A 40 4.16 -5.93 -7.76
CA VAL A 40 5.23 -5.40 -8.64
C VAL A 40 6.46 -6.31 -8.62
N VAL A 41 6.91 -6.75 -7.44
CA VAL A 41 8.06 -7.66 -7.33
C VAL A 41 7.77 -8.99 -8.05
N ALA A 42 6.56 -9.53 -7.93
CA ALA A 42 6.15 -10.73 -8.65
C ALA A 42 6.15 -10.52 -10.18
N ALA A 43 5.65 -9.38 -10.67
CA ALA A 43 5.70 -9.04 -12.09
C ALA A 43 7.14 -8.93 -12.60
N LEU A 44 8.03 -8.27 -11.85
CA LEU A 44 9.45 -8.19 -12.18
C LEU A 44 10.11 -9.58 -12.17
N ALA A 45 9.75 -10.46 -11.23
CA ALA A 45 10.24 -11.83 -11.21
C ALA A 45 9.80 -12.61 -12.44
N VAL A 46 8.54 -12.49 -12.89
CA VAL A 46 8.04 -13.10 -14.13
C VAL A 46 8.83 -12.60 -15.33
N GLY A 47 9.02 -11.29 -15.47
CA GLY A 47 9.78 -10.70 -16.58
C GLY A 47 11.25 -11.13 -16.57
N GLY A 48 11.91 -11.07 -15.41
CA GLY A 48 13.33 -11.34 -15.27
C GLY A 48 13.71 -12.82 -15.33
N THR A 49 12.92 -13.70 -14.72
CA THR A 49 13.26 -15.13 -14.61
C THR A 49 12.66 -15.98 -15.73
N LYS A 50 11.48 -15.61 -16.25
CA LYS A 50 10.80 -16.34 -17.34
C LYS A 50 10.93 -15.65 -18.69
N HIS A 51 11.64 -14.51 -18.76
CA HIS A 51 11.73 -13.65 -19.94
C HIS A 51 10.36 -13.19 -20.50
N ALA A 52 9.29 -13.32 -19.71
CA ALA A 52 7.91 -13.05 -20.12
C ALA A 52 7.52 -11.57 -19.89
N TRP A 53 8.29 -10.65 -20.48
CA TRP A 53 8.14 -9.20 -20.25
C TRP A 53 6.77 -8.64 -20.66
N GLY A 54 6.12 -9.21 -21.67
CA GLY A 54 4.74 -8.82 -22.04
C GLY A 54 3.73 -9.11 -20.92
N VAL A 55 3.85 -10.29 -20.27
CA VAL A 55 3.01 -10.67 -19.13
C VAL A 55 3.33 -9.79 -17.91
N ALA A 56 4.61 -9.54 -17.65
CA ALA A 56 5.05 -8.64 -16.58
C ALA A 56 4.51 -7.21 -16.74
N LEU A 57 4.49 -6.67 -17.97
CA LEU A 57 3.92 -5.36 -18.26
C LEU A 57 2.42 -5.31 -17.94
N ILE A 58 1.66 -6.29 -18.40
CA ILE A 58 0.23 -6.38 -18.10
C ILE A 58 -0.01 -6.50 -16.59
N GLY A 59 0.75 -7.36 -15.90
CA GLY A 59 0.68 -7.49 -14.44
C GLY A 59 0.98 -6.20 -13.70
N THR A 60 1.95 -5.42 -14.18
CA THR A 60 2.30 -4.10 -13.61
C THR A 60 1.15 -3.11 -13.79
N LEU A 61 0.57 -3.01 -14.99
CA LEU A 61 -0.57 -2.13 -15.25
C LEU A 61 -1.79 -2.50 -14.41
N LEU A 62 -2.10 -3.79 -14.31
CA LEU A 62 -3.16 -4.30 -13.43
C LEU A 62 -2.88 -3.98 -11.97
N THR A 63 -1.63 -4.04 -11.53
CA THR A 63 -1.22 -3.64 -10.18
C THR A 63 -1.47 -2.16 -9.94
N LEU A 64 -1.13 -1.27 -10.88
CA LEU A 64 -1.38 0.16 -10.73
C LEU A 64 -2.87 0.48 -10.62
N VAL A 65 -3.68 -0.10 -11.50
CA VAL A 65 -5.14 0.06 -11.47
C VAL A 65 -5.73 -0.52 -10.19
N GLY A 66 -5.34 -1.74 -9.81
CA GLY A 66 -5.78 -2.40 -8.59
C GLY A 66 -5.40 -1.63 -7.33
N THR A 67 -4.21 -1.04 -7.30
CA THR A 67 -3.76 -0.20 -6.18
C THR A 67 -4.58 1.08 -6.09
N ALA A 68 -4.82 1.77 -7.21
CA ALA A 68 -5.66 2.97 -7.23
C ALA A 68 -7.08 2.67 -6.74
N VAL A 69 -7.67 1.55 -7.18
CA VAL A 69 -8.98 1.08 -6.71
C VAL A 69 -8.95 0.72 -5.23
N GLY A 70 -7.89 0.04 -4.75
CA GLY A 70 -7.73 -0.31 -3.34
C GLY A 70 -7.60 0.91 -2.42
N ILE A 71 -6.89 1.95 -2.87
CA ILE A 71 -6.80 3.23 -2.14
C ILE A 71 -8.17 3.92 -2.11
N ALA A 72 -8.87 3.98 -3.24
CA ALA A 72 -10.16 4.67 -3.36
C ALA A 72 -11.33 3.96 -2.64
N SER A 73 -11.25 2.63 -2.46
CA SER A 73 -12.33 1.83 -1.87
C SER A 73 -11.86 1.02 -0.68
N ARG A 74 -12.34 1.36 0.53
CA ARG A 74 -12.06 0.62 1.77
C ARG A 74 -12.63 -0.81 1.77
N SER A 75 -13.67 -1.09 0.99
CA SER A 75 -14.23 -2.45 0.93
C SER A 75 -13.37 -3.41 0.11
N LEU A 76 -12.67 -2.87 -0.90
CA LEU A 76 -11.72 -3.62 -1.72
C LEU A 76 -10.34 -3.63 -1.05
N ALA A 77 -9.83 -2.48 -0.60
CA ALA A 77 -8.56 -2.34 0.08
C ALA A 77 -7.44 -3.19 -0.57
N TRP A 78 -6.72 -3.97 0.24
CA TRP A 78 -5.64 -4.85 -0.20
C TRP A 78 -6.07 -5.95 -1.18
N LYS A 79 -7.35 -6.32 -1.21
CA LYS A 79 -7.86 -7.38 -2.09
C LYS A 79 -7.72 -7.00 -3.56
N ALA A 80 -7.79 -5.71 -3.88
CA ALA A 80 -7.65 -5.22 -5.25
C ALA A 80 -6.24 -5.47 -5.83
N PRO A 81 -5.12 -5.04 -5.21
CA PRO A 81 -3.78 -5.41 -5.67
C PRO A 81 -3.41 -6.89 -5.41
N ALA A 82 -4.14 -7.61 -4.55
CA ALA A 82 -3.91 -9.04 -4.36
C ALA A 82 -4.26 -9.89 -5.60
N VAL A 83 -5.21 -9.42 -6.43
CA VAL A 83 -5.57 -10.11 -7.69
C VAL A 83 -4.39 -10.16 -8.66
N PRO A 84 -3.77 -9.04 -9.09
CA PRO A 84 -2.59 -9.10 -9.96
C PRO A 84 -1.40 -9.80 -9.29
N PHE A 85 -1.23 -9.69 -7.97
CA PHE A 85 -0.22 -10.49 -7.26
C PHE A 85 -0.43 -11.99 -7.47
N ALA A 86 -1.63 -12.51 -7.20
CA ALA A 86 -1.93 -13.93 -7.37
C ALA A 86 -1.75 -14.37 -8.83
N LEU A 87 -2.17 -13.57 -9.80
CA LEU A 87 -1.96 -13.85 -11.23
C LEU A 87 -0.48 -13.91 -11.59
N MET A 88 0.35 -13.02 -11.06
CA MET A 88 1.79 -13.03 -11.31
C MET A 88 2.48 -14.22 -10.64
N MET A 89 2.03 -14.63 -9.45
CA MET A 89 2.52 -15.85 -8.81
C MET A 89 2.18 -17.10 -9.65
N VAL A 90 0.96 -17.18 -10.18
CA VAL A 90 0.58 -18.26 -11.10
C VAL A 90 1.41 -18.23 -12.38
N ALA A 91 1.60 -17.05 -12.98
CA ALA A 91 2.44 -16.88 -14.17
C ALA A 91 3.90 -17.28 -13.90
N LEU A 92 4.44 -16.96 -12.71
CA LEU A 92 5.79 -17.33 -12.32
C LEU A 92 5.97 -18.86 -12.20
N VAL A 93 4.92 -19.59 -11.84
CA VAL A 93 4.97 -21.06 -11.75
C VAL A 93 4.81 -21.70 -13.13
N LEU A 94 3.95 -21.15 -14.00
CA LEU A 94 3.51 -21.82 -15.23
C LEU A 94 4.26 -21.42 -16.51
N LEU A 95 4.84 -20.21 -16.58
CA LEU A 95 5.66 -19.76 -17.69
C LEU A 95 7.11 -20.18 -17.50
#